data_AF-A0A507CXM3-F1
#
_entry.id   AF-A0A507CXM3-F1
#
_cell.length_a   1.000
_cell.length_b   1.000
_cell.length_c   1.000
_cell.angle_alpha   90.00
_cell.angle_beta   90.00
_cell.angle_gamma   90.00
#
_symmetry.space_group_name_H-M   'P 1'
#
loop_
_entity.id
_entity.type
_entity.pdbx_description
1 polymer ?
#
loop_
_entity_poly.entity_id
_entity_poly.type
_entity_poly.pdbx_seq_one_letter_code
_entity_poly.pdbx_strand_id
1 'polypeptide(L)'
;MFQTRSTTSHIYNVLTAIVLILLAALSYQVLVNNTHLSTLKINSVMPLQIPEGIVPSSSDQLVIMGAEFQTLRQTKGHYQGAEFNADADAPNGKKHHVMNQLLQQLGQPGTKGPDIVKIMGPPDEVSENAEKGLHASGAPTMPGPFMDSSKANAAPMYLIYHWRGRHDYMYFKLDKDEKVEKADWYLALE
;
A
#
# COMPACT_ATOMS: atom_id res chain seq x y z
N MET A 1 5.95 -70.76 16.14
CA MET A 1 7.03 -70.06 15.42
C MET A 1 6.39 -69.14 14.40
N PHE A 2 6.97 -67.95 14.18
CA PHE A 2 6.54 -66.82 13.32
C PHE A 2 5.70 -65.71 13.99
N GLN A 3 6.46 -64.75 14.51
CA GLN A 3 6.04 -63.44 14.97
C GLN A 3 6.24 -62.48 13.78
N THR A 4 5.17 -62.08 13.10
CA THR A 4 5.24 -61.14 11.97
C THR A 4 5.36 -59.72 12.51
N ARG A 5 6.57 -59.16 12.41
CA ARG A 5 6.93 -57.84 12.89
C ARG A 5 6.27 -56.73 12.05
N SER A 6 5.78 -55.73 12.76
CA SER A 6 5.32 -54.42 12.30
C SER A 6 6.35 -53.71 11.42
N THR A 7 6.17 -53.75 10.09
CA THR A 7 7.00 -53.02 9.11
C THR A 7 6.31 -51.77 8.55
N THR A 8 5.00 -51.62 8.74
CA THR A 8 4.20 -50.56 8.11
C THR A 8 4.39 -49.18 8.76
N SER A 9 4.59 -49.11 10.08
CA SER A 9 4.81 -47.85 10.82
C SER A 9 6.14 -47.14 10.45
N HIS A 10 7.19 -47.91 10.17
CA HIS A 10 8.49 -47.35 9.78
C HIS A 10 8.47 -46.66 8.42
N ILE A 11 7.62 -47.12 7.50
CA ILE A 11 7.56 -46.57 6.13
C ILE A 11 6.96 -45.16 6.14
N TYR A 12 5.91 -44.92 6.93
CA TYR A 12 5.28 -43.61 7.03
C TYR A 12 6.18 -42.56 7.69
N ASN A 13 6.93 -42.93 8.73
CA ASN A 13 7.87 -42.02 9.39
C ASN A 13 9.07 -41.64 8.51
N VAL A 14 9.50 -42.55 7.63
CA VAL A 14 10.57 -42.26 6.66
C VAL A 14 10.06 -41.35 5.54
N LEU A 15 8.84 -41.58 5.03
CA LEU A 15 8.22 -40.74 4.02
C LEU A 15 7.95 -39.30 4.50
N THR A 16 7.46 -39.12 5.74
CA THR A 16 7.25 -37.78 6.31
C THR A 16 8.55 -37.03 6.53
N ALA A 17 9.61 -37.71 6.98
CA ALA A 17 10.94 -37.12 7.11
C ALA A 17 11.52 -36.67 5.75
N ILE A 18 11.35 -37.48 4.70
CA ILE A 18 11.83 -37.14 3.35
C ILE A 18 11.10 -35.90 2.80
N VAL A 19 9.78 -35.80 2.98
CA VAL A 19 9.00 -34.63 2.51
C VAL A 19 9.42 -33.35 3.25
N LEU A 20 9.69 -33.41 4.55
CA LEU A 20 10.19 -32.26 5.32
C LEU A 20 11.60 -31.83 4.89
N ILE A 21 12.48 -32.78 4.58
CA ILE A 21 13.83 -32.48 4.07
C ILE A 21 13.74 -31.84 2.67
N LEU A 22 12.85 -32.30 1.81
CA LEU A 22 12.65 -31.72 0.48
C LEU A 22 12.04 -30.30 0.55
N LEU A 23 11.09 -30.06 1.45
CA LEU A 23 10.54 -28.72 1.69
C LEU A 23 11.62 -27.75 2.21
N ALA A 24 12.44 -28.19 3.17
CA ALA A 24 13.55 -27.40 3.70
C ALA A 24 14.59 -27.08 2.61
N ALA A 25 14.93 -28.05 1.75
CA ALA A 25 15.84 -27.86 0.64
C ALA A 25 15.29 -26.88 -0.41
N LEU A 26 13.99 -26.91 -0.70
CA LEU A 26 13.37 -25.97 -1.63
C LEU A 26 13.38 -24.53 -1.10
N SER A 27 13.10 -24.34 0.20
CA SER A 27 13.26 -23.04 0.85
C SER A 27 14.71 -22.55 0.90
N TYR A 28 15.69 -23.46 1.03
CA TYR A 28 17.11 -23.11 0.99
C TYR A 28 17.57 -22.72 -0.43
N GLN A 29 17.09 -23.41 -1.48
CA GLN A 29 17.43 -23.08 -2.87
C GLN A 29 16.91 -21.70 -3.29
N VAL A 30 15.72 -21.30 -2.81
CA VAL A 30 15.15 -19.96 -3.07
C VAL A 30 15.96 -18.86 -2.36
N LEU A 31 16.48 -19.14 -1.17
CA LEU A 31 17.35 -18.20 -0.44
C LEU A 31 18.75 -18.08 -1.09
N VAL A 32 19.33 -19.19 -1.56
CA VAL A 32 20.65 -19.22 -2.21
C VAL A 32 20.61 -18.59 -3.62
N ASN A 33 19.54 -18.81 -4.39
CA ASN A 33 19.42 -18.22 -5.74
C ASN A 33 19.28 -16.68 -5.71
N ASN A 34 18.90 -16.08 -4.59
CA ASN A 34 18.89 -14.62 -4.40
C ASN A 34 20.27 -14.04 -4.03
N THR A 35 21.30 -14.87 -3.82
CA THR A 35 22.64 -14.42 -3.40
C THR A 35 23.71 -14.54 -4.50
N HIS A 36 23.35 -14.95 -5.72
CA HIS A 36 24.34 -15.32 -6.74
C HIS A 36 24.50 -14.31 -7.90
N LEU A 37 24.46 -13.00 -7.61
CA LEU A 37 24.81 -11.95 -8.59
C LEU A 37 26.05 -11.14 -8.19
N SER A 38 27.06 -11.78 -7.59
CA SER A 38 28.30 -11.08 -7.28
C SER A 38 29.51 -11.99 -7.41
N THR A 39 29.95 -12.23 -8.65
CA THR A 39 31.38 -12.35 -9.02
C THR A 39 31.52 -12.66 -10.51
N LEU A 40 31.63 -11.62 -11.34
CA LEU A 40 32.33 -11.71 -12.61
C LEU A 40 33.64 -10.93 -12.45
N LYS A 41 34.77 -11.65 -12.39
CA LYS A 41 36.11 -11.08 -12.51
C LYS A 41 36.28 -10.59 -13.95
N ILE A 42 36.18 -9.28 -14.16
CA ILE A 42 36.44 -8.66 -15.46
C ILE A 42 37.88 -8.16 -15.46
N ASN A 43 38.69 -8.77 -16.32
CA ASN A 43 40.01 -8.29 -16.67
C ASN A 43 39.92 -6.93 -17.37
N SER A 44 40.48 -5.92 -16.71
CA SER A 44 41.32 -4.85 -17.27
C SER A 44 41.08 -4.43 -18.73
N VAL A 45 40.04 -3.61 -18.99
CA VAL A 45 40.05 -2.61 -20.07
C VAL A 45 39.14 -1.43 -19.67
N MET A 46 39.73 -0.25 -19.45
CA MET A 46 39.13 1.11 -19.34
C MET A 46 38.12 1.37 -18.18
N PRO A 47 38.37 2.36 -17.30
CA PRO A 47 37.45 2.68 -16.22
C PRO A 47 36.24 3.48 -16.73
N LEU A 48 35.13 2.80 -16.99
CA LEU A 48 33.80 3.40 -16.95
C LEU A 48 33.32 3.34 -15.50
N GLN A 49 33.25 4.50 -14.84
CA GLN A 49 32.65 4.62 -13.51
C GLN A 49 31.19 4.15 -13.53
N ILE A 50 30.91 3.02 -12.89
CA ILE A 50 29.57 2.61 -12.49
C ILE A 50 29.36 3.16 -11.06
N PRO A 51 28.37 4.03 -10.80
CA PRO A 51 28.13 4.56 -9.47
C PRO A 51 27.57 3.47 -8.54
N GLU A 52 28.14 3.37 -7.35
CA GLU A 52 27.68 2.53 -6.25
C GLU A 52 26.22 2.87 -5.84
N GLY A 53 25.38 1.85 -5.64
CA GLY A 53 24.21 1.89 -4.75
C GLY A 53 23.04 2.81 -5.12
N ILE A 54 22.10 2.33 -5.94
CA ILE A 54 20.78 2.98 -6.09
C ILE A 54 19.87 2.48 -4.96
N VAL A 55 19.99 3.05 -3.76
CA VAL A 55 18.87 3.05 -2.82
C VAL A 55 17.83 4.02 -3.41
N PRO A 56 16.57 3.62 -3.65
CA PRO A 56 15.57 4.54 -4.16
C PRO A 56 15.48 5.75 -3.23
N SER A 57 15.49 6.94 -3.81
CA SER A 57 15.35 8.17 -3.02
C SER A 57 14.00 8.16 -2.29
N SER A 58 13.86 8.96 -1.22
CA SER A 58 12.58 9.05 -0.50
C SER A 58 11.42 9.45 -1.42
N SER A 59 11.69 10.27 -2.44
CA SER A 59 10.71 10.60 -3.48
C SER A 59 10.34 9.42 -4.36
N ASP A 60 11.29 8.56 -4.73
CA ASP A 60 11.00 7.36 -5.54
C ASP A 60 10.16 6.37 -4.75
N GLN A 61 10.48 6.18 -3.47
CA GLN A 61 9.71 5.32 -2.59
C GLN A 61 8.26 5.81 -2.45
N LEU A 62 8.07 7.12 -2.35
CA LEU A 62 6.74 7.73 -2.26
C LEU A 62 5.90 7.50 -3.52
N VAL A 63 6.52 7.61 -4.71
CA VAL A 63 5.86 7.31 -5.99
C VAL A 63 5.50 5.82 -6.09
N ILE A 64 6.39 4.93 -5.66
CA ILE A 64 6.12 3.48 -5.62
C ILE A 64 4.94 3.15 -4.71
N MET A 65 4.90 3.72 -3.49
CA MET A 65 3.77 3.55 -2.56
C MET A 65 2.46 4.10 -3.14
N GLY A 66 2.52 5.24 -3.84
CA GLY A 66 1.37 5.81 -4.53
C GLY A 66 0.79 4.87 -5.59
N ALA A 67 1.65 4.27 -6.42
CA ALA A 67 1.25 3.29 -7.43
C ALA A 67 0.72 1.99 -6.80
N GLU A 68 1.32 1.53 -5.71
CA GLU A 68 0.85 0.37 -4.95
C GLU A 68 -0.56 0.62 -4.38
N PHE A 69 -0.78 1.78 -3.76
CA PHE A 69 -2.10 2.16 -3.28
C PHE A 69 -3.16 2.20 -4.39
N GLN A 70 -2.83 2.78 -5.54
CA GLN A 70 -3.73 2.82 -6.70
C GLN A 70 -4.11 1.40 -7.17
N THR A 71 -3.15 0.47 -7.15
CA THR A 71 -3.39 -0.95 -7.47
C THR A 71 -4.29 -1.60 -6.43
N LEU A 72 -4.00 -1.41 -5.13
CA LEU A 72 -4.79 -1.97 -4.03
C LEU A 72 -6.22 -1.41 -4.01
N ARG A 73 -6.45 -0.18 -4.47
CA ARG A 73 -7.79 0.41 -4.56
C ARG A 73 -8.70 -0.33 -5.54
N GLN A 74 -8.16 -1.02 -6.54
CA GLN A 74 -8.91 -1.84 -7.49
C GLN A 74 -9.27 -3.24 -6.95
N THR A 75 -8.65 -3.64 -5.84
CA THR A 75 -8.92 -4.95 -5.23
C THR A 75 -10.23 -4.90 -4.46
N LYS A 76 -11.20 -5.72 -4.88
CA LYS A 76 -12.50 -5.78 -4.22
C LYS A 76 -12.42 -6.52 -2.89
N GLY A 77 -13.01 -5.93 -1.86
CA GLY A 77 -13.19 -6.52 -0.54
C GLY A 77 -14.65 -6.61 -0.12
N HIS A 78 -14.88 -7.03 1.13
CA HIS A 78 -16.19 -7.19 1.74
C HIS A 78 -17.06 -5.95 1.62
N TYR A 79 -16.48 -4.78 1.91
CA TYR A 79 -17.17 -3.48 1.89
C TYR A 79 -17.51 -2.98 0.48
N GLN A 80 -17.11 -3.72 -0.55
CA GLN A 80 -17.44 -3.49 -1.96
C GLN A 80 -18.27 -4.63 -2.55
N GLY A 81 -18.85 -5.48 -1.69
CA GLY A 81 -19.74 -6.58 -2.08
C GLY A 81 -19.02 -7.85 -2.56
N ALA A 82 -17.72 -7.99 -2.32
CA ALA A 82 -16.98 -9.22 -2.57
C ALA A 82 -16.80 -10.04 -1.27
N GLU A 83 -16.11 -11.19 -1.36
CA GLU A 83 -15.63 -11.88 -0.16
C GLU A 83 -14.59 -11.02 0.56
N PHE A 84 -14.44 -11.25 1.86
CA PHE A 84 -13.44 -10.56 2.67
C PHE A 84 -12.03 -10.80 2.11
N ASN A 85 -11.29 -9.71 1.90
CA ASN A 85 -9.92 -9.74 1.44
C ASN A 85 -9.01 -9.13 2.50
N ALA A 86 -8.12 -9.93 3.10
CA ALA A 86 -7.25 -9.47 4.16
C ALA A 86 -6.31 -8.33 3.74
N ASP A 87 -5.89 -8.27 2.48
CA ASP A 87 -5.01 -7.20 1.99
C ASP A 87 -5.77 -5.87 1.84
N ALA A 88 -7.07 -5.91 1.56
CA ALA A 88 -7.90 -4.73 1.30
C ALA A 88 -8.74 -4.29 2.51
N ASP A 89 -9.28 -5.23 3.29
CA ASP A 89 -10.27 -4.99 4.35
C ASP A 89 -9.70 -5.07 5.76
N ALA A 90 -8.62 -5.84 5.99
CA ALA A 90 -8.13 -6.07 7.34
C ALA A 90 -7.41 -4.85 7.91
N PRO A 91 -7.62 -4.50 9.20
CA PRO A 91 -6.74 -3.58 9.90
C PRO A 91 -5.29 -4.06 9.78
N ASN A 92 -4.39 -3.15 9.40
CA ASN A 92 -2.98 -3.45 9.09
C ASN A 92 -2.76 -4.40 7.90
N GLY A 93 -3.80 -4.67 7.10
CA GLY A 93 -3.65 -5.23 5.76
C GLY A 93 -2.85 -4.30 4.86
N LYS A 94 -2.40 -4.80 3.70
CA LYS A 94 -1.50 -4.05 2.80
C LYS A 94 -2.04 -2.67 2.45
N LYS A 95 -3.32 -2.55 2.10
CA LYS A 95 -3.95 -1.27 1.76
C LYS A 95 -3.91 -0.28 2.92
N HIS A 96 -4.27 -0.73 4.13
CA HIS A 96 -4.21 0.10 5.33
C HIS A 96 -2.77 0.53 5.64
N HIS A 97 -1.80 -0.37 5.51
CA HIS A 97 -0.40 -0.08 5.77
C HIS A 97 0.16 0.99 4.81
N VAL A 98 -0.05 0.81 3.51
CA VAL A 98 0.38 1.78 2.48
C VAL A 98 -0.30 3.13 2.69
N MET A 99 -1.61 3.14 2.99
CA MET A 99 -2.32 4.39 3.28
C MET A 99 -1.76 5.12 4.50
N ASN A 100 -1.40 4.40 5.57
CA ASN A 100 -0.77 5.02 6.74
C ASN A 100 0.60 5.63 6.41
N GLN A 101 1.42 4.94 5.60
CA GLN A 101 2.71 5.47 5.16
C GLN A 101 2.54 6.71 4.27
N LEU A 102 1.59 6.68 3.33
CA LEU A 102 1.26 7.83 2.49
C LEU A 102 0.74 9.00 3.32
N LEU A 103 -0.13 8.75 4.31
CA LEU A 103 -0.63 9.76 5.23
C LEU A 103 0.50 10.39 6.04
N GLN A 104 1.47 9.60 6.52
CA GLN A 104 2.62 10.12 7.25
C GLN A 104 3.51 11.02 6.38
N GLN A 105 3.70 10.69 5.10
CA GLN A 105 4.58 11.46 4.21
C GLN A 105 3.89 12.67 3.59
N LEU A 106 2.64 12.52 3.16
CA LEU A 106 1.88 13.54 2.43
C LEU A 106 0.96 14.38 3.33
N GLY A 107 0.67 13.90 4.54
CA GLY A 107 -0.19 14.59 5.51
C GLY A 107 0.51 15.70 6.28
N GLN A 108 1.76 16.01 5.93
CA GLN A 108 2.54 17.05 6.58
C GLN A 108 2.02 18.45 6.19
N PRO A 109 1.89 19.38 7.15
CA PRO A 109 1.46 20.75 6.86
C PRO A 109 2.32 21.40 5.78
N GLY A 110 1.68 22.06 4.81
CA GLY A 110 2.35 22.72 3.68
C GLY A 110 2.55 21.84 2.44
N THR A 111 2.29 20.53 2.50
CA THR A 111 2.27 19.66 1.32
C THR A 111 1.21 20.13 0.34
N LYS A 112 1.51 20.22 -0.96
CA LYS A 112 0.55 20.72 -1.95
C LYS A 112 -0.45 19.64 -2.33
N GLY A 113 -1.73 19.97 -2.34
CA GLY A 113 -2.82 19.10 -2.79
C GLY A 113 -2.57 18.46 -4.17
N PRO A 114 -2.11 19.22 -5.18
CA PRO A 114 -1.74 18.65 -6.48
C PRO A 114 -0.67 17.56 -6.43
N ASP A 115 0.29 17.64 -5.50
CA ASP A 115 1.32 16.60 -5.34
C ASP A 115 0.71 15.32 -4.75
N ILE A 116 -0.25 15.44 -3.84
CA ILE A 116 -1.03 14.31 -3.30
C ILE A 116 -1.78 13.62 -4.43
N VAL A 117 -2.53 14.38 -5.25
CA VAL A 117 -3.30 13.83 -6.38
C VAL A 117 -2.37 13.18 -7.41
N LYS A 118 -1.20 13.78 -7.66
CA LYS A 118 -0.20 13.21 -8.58
C LYS A 118 0.33 11.85 -8.12
N ILE A 119 0.56 11.68 -6.81
CA ILE A 119 1.13 10.45 -6.25
C ILE A 119 0.05 9.39 -6.02
N MET A 120 -1.08 9.79 -5.43
CA MET A 120 -2.13 8.88 -4.95
C MET A 120 -3.24 8.63 -5.98
N GLY A 121 -3.24 9.38 -7.08
CA GLY A 121 -4.36 9.45 -8.01
C GLY A 121 -5.49 10.35 -7.49
N PRO A 122 -6.60 10.45 -8.26
CA PRO A 122 -7.74 11.26 -7.84
C PRO A 122 -8.28 10.79 -6.49
N PRO A 123 -8.77 11.73 -5.65
CA PRO A 123 -9.50 11.37 -4.45
C PRO A 123 -10.80 10.66 -4.83
N ASP A 124 -11.29 9.81 -3.93
CA ASP A 124 -12.58 9.15 -4.10
C ASP A 124 -13.74 10.13 -3.91
N GLU A 125 -13.58 11.11 -3.01
CA GLU A 125 -14.53 12.19 -2.78
C GLU A 125 -13.79 13.52 -2.49
N VAL A 126 -14.41 14.64 -2.86
CA VAL A 126 -14.01 15.98 -2.40
C VAL A 126 -15.18 16.57 -1.64
N SER A 127 -14.92 17.09 -0.45
CA SER A 127 -15.95 17.61 0.45
C SER A 127 -15.49 18.89 1.14
N GLU A 128 -16.44 19.70 1.62
CA GLU A 128 -16.17 20.85 2.49
C GLU A 128 -16.23 20.47 3.98
N ASN A 129 -16.62 19.23 4.31
CA ASN A 129 -16.90 18.81 5.69
C ASN A 129 -16.66 17.30 5.92
N ALA A 130 -15.40 16.84 5.78
CA ALA A 130 -15.07 15.42 5.96
C ALA A 130 -14.91 14.99 7.44
N GLU A 131 -14.56 15.91 8.35
CA GLU A 131 -14.26 15.57 9.75
C GLU A 131 -15.50 15.13 10.55
N LYS A 132 -16.70 15.53 10.12
CA LYS A 132 -17.97 15.18 10.78
C LYS A 132 -18.59 13.89 10.24
N GLY A 133 -17.88 13.18 9.36
CA GLY A 133 -18.40 12.02 8.65
C GLY A 133 -19.12 12.40 7.35
N LEU A 134 -18.80 11.69 6.28
CA LEU A 134 -19.41 11.81 4.94
C LEU A 134 -20.93 11.50 4.89
N HIS A 135 -21.53 11.11 6.01
CA HIS A 135 -22.98 10.86 6.13
C HIS A 135 -23.81 12.15 6.21
N ALA A 136 -23.20 13.32 6.43
CA ALA A 136 -23.87 14.60 6.28
C ALA A 136 -24.06 14.91 4.79
N SER A 137 -25.25 14.62 4.27
CA SER A 137 -25.65 14.67 2.87
C SER A 137 -25.15 15.90 2.11
N GLY A 138 -24.14 15.69 1.27
CA GLY A 138 -23.78 16.57 0.17
C GLY A 138 -23.38 15.68 -1.00
N ALA A 139 -23.96 15.91 -2.18
CA ALA A 139 -23.58 15.17 -3.38
C ALA A 139 -22.07 15.37 -3.65
N PRO A 140 -21.33 14.33 -4.08
CA PRO A 140 -19.91 14.48 -4.41
C PRO A 140 -19.79 15.49 -5.56
N THR A 141 -19.34 16.70 -5.25
CA THR A 141 -19.00 17.70 -6.26
C THR A 141 -17.68 17.29 -6.89
N MET A 142 -17.73 16.66 -8.06
CA MET A 142 -16.56 16.43 -8.90
C MET A 142 -15.93 17.78 -9.27
N PRO A 143 -14.70 18.10 -8.86
CA PRO A 143 -14.03 19.30 -9.33
C PRO A 143 -13.69 19.09 -10.81
N GLY A 144 -14.28 19.91 -11.67
CA GLY A 144 -13.89 19.99 -13.08
C GLY A 144 -12.43 20.44 -13.24
N PRO A 145 -11.83 20.23 -14.42
CA PRO A 145 -10.42 20.53 -14.63
C PRO A 145 -10.22 22.05 -14.58
N PHE A 146 -9.36 22.50 -13.66
CA PHE A 146 -8.94 23.89 -13.44
C PHE A 146 -9.97 24.77 -12.71
N MET A 147 -9.74 24.97 -11.41
CA MET A 147 -10.40 26.01 -10.62
C MET A 147 -10.16 27.39 -11.24
N ASP A 148 -11.23 28.00 -11.74
CA ASP A 148 -11.31 29.44 -11.97
C ASP A 148 -11.17 30.14 -10.60
N SER A 149 -10.13 30.95 -10.48
CA SER A 149 -9.69 31.64 -9.26
C SER A 149 -10.58 32.86 -9.00
N SER A 150 -11.86 32.62 -8.77
CA SER A 150 -12.86 33.67 -8.61
C SER A 150 -13.58 33.56 -7.27
N LYS A 151 -12.90 34.08 -6.24
CA LYS A 151 -13.40 34.78 -5.04
C LYS A 151 -14.10 34.01 -3.90
N ALA A 152 -13.55 34.32 -2.72
CA ALA A 152 -14.21 34.62 -1.45
C ALA A 152 -14.70 33.44 -0.58
N ASN A 153 -13.98 33.24 0.53
CA ASN A 153 -14.23 32.21 1.55
C ASN A 153 -14.37 30.80 0.98
N ALA A 154 -13.30 30.29 0.38
CA ALA A 154 -13.17 28.88 0.12
C ALA A 154 -13.33 28.13 1.46
N ALA A 155 -14.44 27.39 1.59
CA ALA A 155 -14.63 26.44 2.66
C ALA A 155 -13.45 25.45 2.65
N PRO A 156 -13.05 24.90 3.81
CA PRO A 156 -11.94 23.95 3.88
C PRO A 156 -12.21 22.78 2.93
N MET A 157 -11.32 22.55 1.97
CA MET A 157 -11.48 21.48 0.98
C MET A 157 -10.82 20.21 1.49
N TYR A 158 -11.54 19.10 1.48
CA TYR A 158 -11.04 17.80 1.92
C TYR A 158 -10.86 16.88 0.72
N LEU A 159 -9.64 16.35 0.53
CA LEU A 159 -9.38 15.23 -0.37
C LEU A 159 -9.56 13.92 0.39
N ILE A 160 -10.49 13.07 -0.05
CA ILE A 160 -10.89 11.86 0.68
C ILE A 160 -10.47 10.62 -0.08
N TYR A 161 -9.88 9.66 0.63
CA TYR A 161 -9.42 8.39 0.09
C TYR A 161 -9.98 7.23 0.92
N HIS A 162 -10.83 6.40 0.30
CA HIS A 162 -11.54 5.31 0.95
C HIS A 162 -10.65 4.09 1.19
N TRP A 163 -10.67 3.58 2.41
CA TRP A 163 -10.05 2.30 2.72
C TRP A 163 -11.04 1.16 2.47
N ARG A 164 -12.12 1.07 3.25
CA ARG A 164 -13.13 0.00 3.17
C ARG A 164 -14.54 0.56 2.91
N GLY A 165 -14.69 1.20 1.76
CA GLY A 165 -15.89 1.95 1.40
C GLY A 165 -15.98 3.31 2.08
N ARG A 166 -17.19 3.89 2.15
CA ARG A 166 -17.44 5.22 2.75
C ARG A 166 -17.39 5.23 4.28
N HIS A 167 -17.20 4.07 4.90
CA HIS A 167 -17.25 3.88 6.34
C HIS A 167 -15.93 4.28 7.03
N ASP A 168 -14.80 3.94 6.42
CA ASP A 168 -13.46 4.27 6.91
C ASP A 168 -12.60 4.81 5.78
N TYR A 169 -12.06 6.00 6.01
CA TYR A 169 -11.33 6.75 5.02
C TYR A 169 -10.29 7.64 5.67
N MET A 170 -9.24 7.95 4.93
CA MET A 170 -8.34 9.03 5.32
C MET A 170 -8.68 10.28 4.54
N TYR A 171 -8.37 11.44 5.12
CA TYR A 171 -8.64 12.72 4.48
C TYR A 171 -7.44 13.66 4.62
N PHE A 172 -7.31 14.56 3.64
CA PHE A 172 -6.40 15.70 3.68
C PHE A 172 -7.23 16.98 3.64
N LYS A 173 -7.22 17.74 4.73
CA LYS A 173 -7.80 19.09 4.81
C LYS A 173 -6.82 20.07 4.19
N LEU A 174 -7.24 20.76 3.15
CA LEU A 174 -6.49 21.79 2.46
C LEU A 174 -6.90 23.18 2.94
N ASP A 175 -5.92 24.07 3.01
CA ASP A 175 -6.11 25.50 3.22
C ASP A 175 -6.52 26.22 1.91
N LYS A 176 -6.59 27.55 1.98
CA LYS A 176 -6.95 28.39 0.82
C LYS A 176 -5.89 28.43 -0.28
N ASP A 177 -4.66 28.01 0.02
CA ASP A 177 -3.54 27.90 -0.93
C ASP A 177 -3.41 26.47 -1.47
N GLU A 178 -4.40 25.61 -1.26
CA GLU A 178 -4.40 24.18 -1.62
C GLU A 178 -3.26 23.39 -0.97
N LYS A 179 -2.82 23.78 0.22
CA LYS A 179 -1.81 23.05 1.00
C LYS A 179 -2.47 22.32 2.16
N VAL A 180 -1.90 21.19 2.54
CA VAL A 180 -2.35 20.43 3.71
C VAL A 180 -2.24 21.31 4.95
N GLU A 181 -3.38 21.51 5.61
CA GLU A 181 -3.48 22.06 6.96
C GLU A 181 -3.46 20.93 7.99
N LYS A 182 -4.19 19.84 7.69
CA LYS A 182 -4.33 18.66 8.54
C LYS A 182 -4.62 17.42 7.69
N ALA A 183 -4.16 16.26 8.14
CA ALA A 183 -4.57 14.98 7.57
C ALA A 183 -4.78 13.96 8.68
N ASP A 184 -5.83 13.14 8.58
CA ASP A 184 -6.16 12.16 9.60
C ASP A 184 -7.07 11.05 9.04
N TRP A 185 -7.35 10.07 9.87
CA TRP A 185 -8.35 9.04 9.64
C TRP A 185 -9.72 9.48 10.15
N TYR A 186 -10.75 9.15 9.38
CA TYR A 186 -12.09 9.00 9.88
C TYR A 186 -12.41 7.51 9.94
N LEU A 187 -12.65 7.01 11.15
CA LEU A 187 -13.08 5.64 11.42
C LEU A 187 -14.48 5.72 12.02
N ALA A 188 -15.50 5.32 11.25
CA ALA A 188 -16.84 5.22 11.82
C ALA A 188 -16.84 4.15 12.92
N LEU A 189 -17.31 4.54 14.11
CA LEU A 189 -17.52 3.61 15.22
C LEU A 189 -18.68 2.66 14.85
N GLU A 190 -18.42 1.35 14.88
CA GLU A 190 -19.44 0.30 14.78
C GLU A 190 -20.09 0.01 16.14
#